data_AF-A0A7C1D410-F1
#
_entry.id   AF-A0A7C1D410-F1
#
_cell.length_a   1.000
_cell.length_b   1.000
_cell.length_c   1.000
_cell.angle_alpha   90.00
_cell.angle_beta   90.00
_cell.angle_gamma   90.00
#
_symmetry.space_group_name_H-M   'P 1'
#
loop_
_entity.id
_entity.type
_entity.pdbx_description
1 polymer ?
#
loop_
_entity_poly.entity_id
_entity_poly.type
_entity_poly.pdbx_seq_one_letter_code
_entity_poly.pdbx_strand_id
1 'polypeptide(L)'
;MEYVDRKKRQFLIQIYYREIARGVWITTKHFFRNLWKWLTFRKGGVVILYPEETRPDMSPNNRGRHVLVQRPNGSSRCVACQMCATICPAQCITIQAEESEDPLIQKRPRVFEIDVSRCIFCGFCVEACPVDAIRMLATTENLVGYNRFNMIYDKEKLLNWHPIVEQDVVHGHEPPAD
;
A
#
# COMPACT_ATOMS: atom_id res chain seq x y z
N MET A 1 -8.71 54.21 -3.69
CA MET A 1 -8.89 53.03 -4.56
C MET A 1 -8.30 53.39 -5.91
N GLU A 2 -7.07 52.97 -6.18
CA GLU A 2 -6.34 53.36 -7.38
C GLU A 2 -6.87 52.57 -8.57
N TYR A 3 -7.35 53.28 -9.59
CA TYR A 3 -7.94 52.66 -10.78
C TYR A 3 -6.81 52.06 -11.61
N VAL A 4 -6.67 50.73 -11.57
CA VAL A 4 -5.71 50.00 -12.41
C VAL A 4 -6.17 50.11 -13.86
N ASP A 5 -5.52 51.00 -14.62
CA ASP A 5 -5.75 51.15 -16.06
C ASP A 5 -5.41 49.85 -16.79
N ARG A 6 -6.44 49.13 -17.24
CA ARG A 6 -6.27 47.92 -18.03
C ARG A 6 -5.87 48.34 -19.44
N LYS A 7 -4.55 48.36 -19.71
CA LYS A 7 -4.01 48.47 -21.07
C LYS A 7 -4.85 47.63 -22.03
N LYS A 8 -5.36 48.26 -23.11
CA LYS A 8 -6.08 47.58 -24.18
C LYS A 8 -5.22 46.39 -24.66
N ARG A 9 -5.72 45.17 -24.46
CA ARG A 9 -5.04 43.95 -24.91
C ARG A 9 -4.86 44.05 -26.43
N GLN A 10 -3.75 43.52 -26.97
CA GLN A 10 -3.55 43.46 -28.42
C GLN A 10 -4.77 42.83 -29.09
N PHE A 11 -5.25 43.42 -30.20
CA PHE A 11 -6.44 43.00 -30.94
C PHE A 11 -6.49 41.50 -31.26
N LEU A 12 -5.33 40.91 -31.58
CA LEU A 12 -5.17 39.47 -31.84
C LEU A 12 -5.43 38.57 -30.63
N ILE A 13 -5.20 39.07 -29.41
CA ILE A 13 -5.51 38.37 -28.17
C ILE A 13 -7.01 38.47 -27.88
N GLN A 14 -7.65 39.58 -28.27
CA GLN A 14 -9.08 39.82 -28.08
C GLN A 14 -9.97 38.97 -29.00
N ILE A 15 -9.45 38.57 -30.16
CA ILE A 15 -10.13 37.69 -31.12
C ILE A 15 -10.02 36.19 -30.75
N TYR A 16 -9.17 35.84 -29.77
CA TYR A 16 -8.96 34.48 -29.21
C TYR A 16 -8.53 33.37 -30.19
N TYR A 17 -8.66 33.52 -31.52
CA TYR A 17 -8.35 32.47 -32.51
C TYR A 17 -6.90 31.96 -32.42
N ARG A 18 -5.92 32.83 -32.14
CA ARG A 18 -4.52 32.42 -31.98
C ARG A 18 -4.35 31.45 -30.81
N GLU A 19 -5.00 31.72 -29.68
CA GLU A 19 -4.90 30.88 -28.48
C GLU A 19 -5.70 29.58 -28.66
N ILE A 20 -6.85 29.64 -29.34
CA ILE A 20 -7.63 28.44 -29.70
C ILE A 20 -6.82 27.53 -30.62
N ALA A 21 -6.24 28.07 -31.69
CA ALA A 21 -5.41 27.30 -32.61
C ALA A 21 -4.18 26.69 -31.91
N ARG A 22 -3.57 27.43 -30.98
CA ARG A 22 -2.47 26.92 -30.14
C ARG A 22 -2.93 25.76 -29.26
N GLY A 23 -4.10 25.88 -28.62
CA GLY A 23 -4.67 24.81 -27.81
C GLY A 23 -4.96 23.54 -28.61
N VAL A 24 -5.64 23.70 -29.76
CA VAL A 24 -5.92 22.58 -30.69
C VAL A 24 -4.63 21.93 -31.16
N TRP A 25 -3.61 22.71 -31.55
CA TRP A 25 -2.33 22.15 -31.97
C TRP A 25 -1.66 21.32 -30.88
N ILE A 26 -1.70 21.77 -29.62
CA ILE A 26 -1.13 21.02 -28.48
C ILE A 26 -1.90 19.70 -28.30
N THR A 27 -3.23 19.73 -28.26
CA THR A 27 -4.04 18.52 -28.04
C THR A 27 -3.90 17.53 -29.19
N THR A 28 -3.93 18.02 -30.44
CA THR A 28 -3.68 17.22 -31.64
C THR A 28 -2.30 16.56 -31.60
N LYS A 29 -1.24 17.29 -31.21
CA LYS A 29 0.11 16.73 -31.08
C LYS A 29 0.17 15.60 -30.05
N HIS A 30 -0.46 15.77 -28.89
CA HIS A 30 -0.48 14.72 -27.86
C HIS A 30 -1.28 13.50 -28.30
N PHE A 31 -2.44 13.70 -28.96
CA PHE A 31 -3.28 12.63 -29.49
C PHE A 31 -2.50 11.77 -30.50
N PHE A 32 -1.95 12.38 -31.53
CA PHE A 32 -1.24 11.63 -32.57
C PHE A 32 0.05 10.97 -32.06
N ARG A 33 0.77 11.60 -31.12
CA ARG A 33 1.94 10.98 -30.48
C ARG A 33 1.57 9.72 -29.70
N ASN A 34 0.47 9.75 -28.94
CA ASN A 34 0.02 8.60 -28.15
C ASN A 34 -0.55 7.51 -29.06
N LEU A 35 -1.33 7.88 -30.08
CA LEU A 35 -1.90 6.96 -31.06
C LEU A 35 -0.80 6.22 -31.83
N TRP A 36 0.24 6.94 -32.28
CA TRP A 36 1.37 6.34 -32.99
C TRP A 36 2.11 5.31 -32.13
N LYS A 37 2.34 5.61 -30.84
CA LYS A 37 2.94 4.66 -29.91
C LYS A 37 2.05 3.41 -29.74
N TRP A 38 0.75 3.57 -29.59
CA TRP A 38 -0.20 2.45 -29.49
C TRP A 38 -0.19 1.58 -30.76
N LEU A 39 -0.24 2.19 -31.95
CA LEU A 39 -0.15 1.49 -33.24
C LEU A 39 1.17 0.71 -33.43
N THR A 40 2.25 1.14 -32.76
CA THR A 40 3.57 0.48 -32.79
C THR A 40 3.80 -0.45 -31.58
N PHE A 41 2.74 -0.82 -30.86
CA PHE A 41 2.77 -1.66 -29.66
C PHE A 41 3.71 -1.14 -28.55
N ARG A 42 3.98 0.16 -28.53
CA ARG A 42 4.75 0.85 -27.49
C ARG A 42 3.81 1.52 -26.49
N LYS A 43 4.15 1.51 -25.20
CA LYS A 43 3.35 2.20 -24.17
C LYS A 43 3.24 3.70 -24.48
N GLY A 44 2.02 4.10 -24.85
CA GLY A 44 1.71 5.42 -25.39
C GLY A 44 1.53 6.49 -24.33
N GLY A 45 0.58 6.24 -23.44
CA GLY A 45 0.19 7.12 -22.34
C GLY A 45 0.74 6.69 -20.99
N VAL A 46 0.39 7.44 -19.95
CA VAL A 46 0.69 7.15 -18.53
C VAL A 46 -0.29 6.11 -17.96
N VAL A 47 -1.09 5.47 -18.82
CA VAL A 47 -2.08 4.47 -18.42
C VAL A 47 -1.41 3.11 -18.27
N ILE A 48 -1.79 2.41 -17.21
CA ILE A 48 -1.46 1.00 -16.99
C ILE A 48 -2.72 0.17 -17.20
N LEU A 49 -2.55 -1.07 -17.67
CA LEU A 49 -3.65 -2.00 -17.83
C LEU A 49 -3.82 -2.78 -16.53
N TYR A 50 -4.66 -2.29 -15.63
CA TYR A 50 -5.01 -3.00 -14.39
C TYR A 50 -6.15 -3.98 -14.69
N PRO A 51 -6.13 -5.24 -14.21
CA PRO A 51 -5.23 -5.82 -13.20
C PRO A 51 -3.95 -6.51 -13.72
N GLU A 52 -3.73 -6.61 -15.03
CA GLU A 52 -2.62 -7.37 -15.64
C GLU A 52 -1.24 -6.76 -15.37
N GLU A 53 -1.17 -5.43 -15.24
CA GLU A 53 0.03 -4.68 -14.91
C GLU A 53 -0.15 -3.94 -13.59
N THR A 54 0.79 -4.12 -12.68
CA THR A 54 0.87 -3.35 -11.44
C THR A 54 1.64 -2.05 -11.64
N ARG A 55 1.43 -1.10 -10.73
CA ARG A 55 2.13 0.19 -10.75
C ARG A 55 3.61 0.00 -10.46
N PRO A 56 4.52 0.37 -11.39
CA PRO A 56 5.97 0.21 -11.17
C PRO A 56 6.54 1.27 -10.21
N ASP A 57 5.77 2.30 -9.87
CA ASP A 57 6.20 3.45 -9.07
C ASP A 57 5.93 3.31 -7.56
N MET A 58 5.57 2.11 -7.07
CA MET A 58 5.47 1.86 -5.63
C MET A 58 6.87 1.70 -4.99
N SER A 59 7.08 2.38 -3.86
CA SER A 59 8.28 2.18 -3.05
C SER A 59 8.26 0.80 -2.39
N PRO A 60 9.44 0.15 -2.21
CA PRO A 60 9.55 -1.05 -1.40
C PRO A 60 9.06 -0.87 0.04
N ASN A 61 9.11 0.36 0.57
CA ASN A 61 8.67 0.69 1.93
C ASN A 61 7.18 1.06 2.01
N ASN A 62 6.40 0.74 0.99
CA ASN A 62 4.97 1.03 0.98
C ASN A 62 4.25 0.28 2.12
N ARG A 63 3.24 0.93 2.70
CA ARG A 63 2.49 0.43 3.86
C ARG A 63 1.19 -0.20 3.41
N GLY A 64 1.26 -1.43 2.92
CA GLY A 64 0.13 -2.20 2.42
C GLY A 64 -0.43 -3.18 3.46
N ARG A 65 -0.43 -4.47 3.13
CA ARG A 65 -1.08 -5.51 3.94
C ARG A 65 -0.29 -5.86 5.20
N HIS A 66 -1.00 -5.99 6.33
CA HIS A 66 -0.44 -6.48 7.59
C HIS A 66 -0.22 -7.98 7.52
N VAL A 67 0.93 -8.44 8.00
CA VAL A 67 1.29 -9.86 8.09
C VAL A 67 1.95 -10.17 9.42
N LEU A 68 1.73 -11.38 9.91
CA LEU A 68 2.43 -11.93 11.07
C LEU A 68 3.57 -12.82 10.59
N VAL A 69 4.77 -12.54 11.07
CA VAL A 69 5.96 -13.33 10.72
C VAL A 69 5.95 -14.64 11.50
N GLN A 70 6.29 -15.72 10.80
CA GLN A 70 6.42 -17.05 11.37
C GLN A 70 7.86 -17.33 11.82
N ARG A 71 7.99 -18.22 12.80
CA ARG A 71 9.25 -18.90 13.14
C ARG A 71 9.49 -20.07 12.17
N PRO A 72 10.69 -20.68 12.15
CA PRO A 72 10.97 -21.85 11.31
C PRO A 72 10.03 -23.04 11.54
N ASN A 73 9.45 -23.15 12.74
CA ASN A 73 8.46 -24.17 13.08
C ASN A 73 7.01 -23.82 12.65
N GLY A 74 6.81 -22.74 11.89
CA GLY A 74 5.50 -22.24 11.46
C GLY A 74 4.71 -21.48 12.53
N SER A 75 5.18 -21.43 13.78
CA SER A 75 4.51 -20.70 14.86
C SER A 75 4.66 -19.18 14.70
N SER A 76 3.67 -18.40 15.14
CA SER A 76 3.78 -16.93 15.12
C SER A 76 4.92 -16.42 16.00
N ARG A 77 5.79 -15.55 15.46
CA ARG A 77 6.89 -14.90 16.21
C ARG A 77 6.41 -13.99 17.34
N CYS A 78 5.13 -13.62 17.36
CA CYS A 78 4.55 -12.75 18.38
C CYS A 78 4.63 -13.37 19.78
N VAL A 79 5.09 -12.58 20.76
CA VAL A 79 5.17 -12.95 22.19
C VAL A 79 4.05 -12.33 23.03
N ALA A 80 3.00 -11.83 22.39
CA ALA A 80 1.84 -11.20 23.02
C ALA A 80 2.19 -10.09 24.05
N CYS A 81 3.22 -9.28 23.79
CA CYS A 81 3.64 -8.15 24.63
C CYS A 81 2.67 -6.95 24.61
N GLN A 82 1.70 -6.95 23.69
CA GLN A 82 0.67 -5.91 23.50
C GLN A 82 1.17 -4.51 23.12
N MET A 83 2.48 -4.30 22.88
CA MET A 83 3.02 -2.98 22.49
C MET A 83 2.37 -2.43 21.21
N CYS A 84 2.14 -3.28 20.21
CA CYS A 84 1.51 -2.88 18.95
C CYS A 84 0.03 -2.49 19.12
N ALA A 85 -0.69 -3.11 20.07
CA ALA A 85 -2.06 -2.73 20.39
C ALA A 85 -2.10 -1.39 21.12
N THR A 86 -1.18 -1.17 22.07
CA THR A 86 -1.10 0.08 22.84
C THR A 86 -0.70 1.28 21.99
N ILE A 87 0.25 1.13 21.06
CA ILE A 87 0.71 2.23 20.20
C ILE A 87 -0.28 2.56 19.07
N CYS A 88 -1.25 1.67 18.80
CA CYS A 88 -2.15 1.81 17.67
C CYS A 88 -3.05 3.05 17.87
N PRO A 89 -2.93 4.09 17.03
CA PRO A 89 -3.72 5.32 17.21
C PRO A 89 -5.22 5.09 16.95
N ALA A 90 -5.56 4.09 16.13
CA ALA A 90 -6.94 3.70 15.83
C ALA A 90 -7.50 2.62 16.77
N GLN A 91 -6.68 2.12 17.71
CA GLN A 91 -7.04 1.04 18.64
C GLN A 91 -7.72 -0.15 17.93
N CYS A 92 -7.18 -0.56 16.78
CA CYS A 92 -7.79 -1.56 15.90
C CYS A 92 -7.22 -2.98 16.07
N ILE A 93 -6.31 -3.18 17.02
CA ILE A 93 -5.63 -4.46 17.25
C ILE A 93 -6.10 -5.05 18.58
N THR A 94 -6.59 -6.29 18.55
CA THR A 94 -7.03 -7.04 19.73
C THR A 94 -6.09 -8.23 19.93
N ILE A 95 -5.51 -8.36 21.14
CA ILE A 95 -4.56 -9.44 21.46
C ILE A 95 -4.99 -10.09 22.77
N GLN A 96 -5.12 -11.42 22.77
CA GLN A 96 -5.26 -12.21 23.99
C GLN A 96 -4.06 -13.16 24.11
N ALA A 97 -3.36 -13.09 25.24
CA ALA A 97 -2.19 -13.92 25.50
C ALA A 97 -2.59 -15.26 26.12
N GLU A 98 -1.83 -16.31 25.80
CA GLU A 98 -1.87 -17.62 26.45
C GLU A 98 -0.45 -18.12 26.70
N GLU A 99 -0.32 -19.12 27.57
CA GLU A 99 0.96 -19.80 27.77
C GLU A 99 1.35 -20.59 26.52
N SER A 100 2.65 -20.56 26.21
CA SER A 100 3.19 -21.30 25.09
C SER A 100 3.59 -22.71 25.54
N GLU A 101 3.43 -23.67 24.63
CA GLU A 101 3.83 -25.07 24.84
C GLU A 101 5.35 -25.25 24.72
N ASP A 102 6.01 -24.35 23.98
CA ASP A 102 7.47 -24.33 23.86
C ASP A 102 8.09 -23.74 25.15
N PRO A 103 8.92 -24.49 25.89
CA PRO A 103 9.53 -24.03 27.13
C PRO A 103 10.47 -22.83 26.96
N LEU A 104 10.93 -22.55 25.74
CA LEU A 104 11.75 -21.37 25.44
C LEU A 104 10.93 -20.08 25.32
N ILE A 105 9.62 -20.19 25.10
CA ILE A 105 8.71 -19.07 24.89
C ILE A 105 7.70 -19.05 26.02
N GLN A 106 7.63 -17.95 26.78
CA GLN A 106 6.69 -17.87 27.91
C GLN A 106 5.24 -17.66 27.45
N LYS A 107 5.02 -16.81 26.43
CA LYS A 107 3.69 -16.38 25.99
C LYS A 107 3.55 -16.39 24.48
N ARG A 108 2.37 -16.75 24.00
CA ARG A 108 1.96 -16.66 22.59
C ARG A 108 0.59 -15.97 22.48
N PRO A 109 0.23 -15.38 21.33
CA PRO A 109 -1.12 -14.87 21.15
C PRO A 109 -2.09 -16.00 20.87
N ARG A 110 -3.10 -16.18 21.73
CA ARG A 110 -4.28 -17.01 21.45
C ARG A 110 -5.11 -16.37 20.35
N VAL A 111 -5.47 -15.11 20.59
CA VAL A 111 -6.21 -14.26 19.66
C VAL A 111 -5.29 -13.14 19.23
N PHE A 112 -5.22 -12.90 17.93
CA PHE A 112 -4.57 -11.74 17.36
C PHE A 112 -5.43 -11.28 16.19
N GLU A 113 -6.14 -10.19 16.36
CA GLU A 113 -7.06 -9.66 15.36
C GLU A 113 -6.71 -8.22 15.02
N ILE A 114 -6.79 -7.87 13.73
CA ILE A 114 -6.69 -6.49 13.28
C ILE A 114 -7.96 -6.12 12.50
N ASP A 115 -8.66 -5.12 12.97
CA ASP A 115 -9.76 -4.52 12.22
C ASP A 115 -9.21 -3.54 11.17
N VAL A 116 -9.03 -4.04 9.94
CA VAL A 116 -8.48 -3.28 8.82
C VAL A 116 -9.44 -2.18 8.37
N SER A 117 -10.74 -2.29 8.68
CA SER A 117 -11.71 -1.23 8.39
C SER A 117 -11.50 0.03 9.23
N ARG A 118 -10.82 -0.09 10.37
CA ARG A 118 -10.45 1.03 11.26
C ARG A 118 -8.97 1.42 11.15
N CYS A 119 -8.13 0.55 10.61
CA CYS A 119 -6.70 0.80 10.53
C CYS A 119 -6.39 1.99 9.60
N ILE A 120 -5.50 2.87 10.05
CA ILE A 120 -5.04 4.03 9.26
C ILE A 120 -3.70 3.79 8.54
N PHE A 121 -3.19 2.55 8.54
CA PHE A 121 -1.95 2.13 7.86
C PHE A 121 -0.72 2.99 8.21
N CYS A 122 -0.65 3.47 9.46
CA CYS A 122 0.44 4.33 9.94
C CYS A 122 1.76 3.59 10.21
N GLY A 123 1.75 2.26 10.33
CA GLY A 123 2.96 1.46 10.56
C GLY A 123 3.57 1.50 11.95
N PHE A 124 3.00 2.22 12.92
CA PHE A 124 3.52 2.23 14.29
C PHE A 124 3.54 0.85 14.95
N CYS A 125 2.64 -0.04 14.57
CA CYS A 125 2.65 -1.42 15.05
C CYS A 125 3.91 -2.19 14.64
N VAL A 126 4.47 -1.90 13.46
CA VAL A 126 5.71 -2.50 12.96
C VAL A 126 6.90 -1.98 13.74
N GLU A 127 7.00 -0.65 13.89
CA GLU A 127 8.10 0.01 14.59
C GLU A 127 8.12 -0.31 16.09
N ALA A 128 6.94 -0.47 16.71
CA ALA A 128 6.83 -0.76 18.14
C ALA A 128 7.06 -2.25 18.48
N CYS A 129 7.15 -3.14 17.50
CA CYS A 129 7.27 -4.57 17.78
C CYS A 129 8.72 -4.94 18.18
N PRO A 130 8.97 -5.39 19.42
CA PRO A 130 10.34 -5.62 19.89
C PRO A 130 10.99 -6.87 19.27
N VAL A 131 10.17 -7.80 18.79
CA VAL A 131 10.60 -9.06 18.17
C VAL A 131 10.20 -9.14 16.70
N ASP A 132 9.73 -8.01 16.14
CA ASP A 132 9.45 -7.90 14.71
C ASP A 132 8.49 -8.99 14.21
N ALA A 133 7.44 -9.23 15.01
CA ALA A 133 6.42 -10.23 14.73
C ALA A 133 5.31 -9.75 13.78
N ILE A 134 5.10 -8.43 13.66
CA ILE A 134 4.12 -7.83 12.76
C ILE A 134 4.83 -6.92 11.77
N ARG A 135 4.52 -7.10 10.48
CA ARG A 135 5.09 -6.31 9.38
C ARG A 135 4.00 -5.88 8.41
N MET A 136 4.35 -4.94 7.52
CA MET A 136 3.48 -4.53 6.42
C MET A 136 4.20 -4.78 5.10
N LEU A 137 3.48 -5.36 4.14
CA LEU A 137 3.96 -5.59 2.78
C LEU A 137 3.74 -4.35 1.93
N ALA A 138 4.58 -4.16 0.90
CA ALA A 138 4.36 -3.13 -0.10
C ALA A 138 3.07 -3.36 -0.90
N THR A 139 2.67 -4.62 -1.04
CA THR A 139 1.51 -5.06 -1.81
C THR A 139 0.19 -4.67 -1.15
N THR A 140 -0.72 -4.10 -1.96
CA THR A 140 -2.07 -3.67 -1.54
C THR A 140 -3.18 -4.59 -2.05
N GLU A 141 -2.82 -5.70 -2.69
CA GLU A 141 -3.77 -6.67 -3.21
C GLU A 141 -4.54 -7.37 -2.07
N ASN A 142 -5.82 -7.67 -2.33
CA ASN A 142 -6.70 -8.40 -1.41
C ASN A 142 -6.90 -7.74 -0.02
N LEU A 143 -6.69 -6.42 0.09
CA LEU A 143 -6.99 -5.65 1.31
C LEU A 143 -8.50 -5.51 1.55
N VAL A 144 -9.28 -5.43 0.47
CA VAL A 144 -10.70 -5.13 0.52
C VAL A 144 -11.53 -6.40 0.68
N GLY A 145 -12.58 -6.31 1.50
CA GLY A 145 -13.61 -7.34 1.62
C GLY A 145 -14.97 -6.78 1.24
N TYR A 146 -15.86 -7.61 0.71
CA TYR A 146 -17.23 -7.20 0.38
C TYR A 146 -18.08 -6.85 1.60
N ASN A 147 -17.73 -7.41 2.76
CA ASN A 147 -18.43 -7.20 4.03
C ASN A 147 -17.46 -6.68 5.09
N ARG A 148 -17.98 -5.90 6.05
CA ARG A 148 -17.20 -5.40 7.19
C ARG A 148 -16.53 -6.52 7.98
N PHE A 149 -17.23 -7.62 8.23
CA PHE A 149 -16.70 -8.75 8.99
C PHE A 149 -15.48 -9.40 8.30
N ASN A 150 -15.43 -9.37 6.97
CA ASN A 150 -14.29 -9.90 6.21
C ASN A 150 -13.04 -8.99 6.25
N MET A 151 -13.20 -7.75 6.75
CA MET A 151 -12.12 -6.79 6.98
C MET A 151 -11.55 -6.87 8.40
N ILE A 152 -12.10 -7.74 9.27
CA ILE A 152 -11.44 -8.13 10.51
C ILE A 152 -10.52 -9.30 10.17
N TYR A 153 -9.23 -9.11 10.39
CA TYR A 153 -8.21 -10.09 10.03
C TYR A 153 -7.80 -10.87 11.26
N ASP A 154 -8.13 -12.15 11.25
CA ASP A 154 -7.78 -13.09 12.31
C ASP A 154 -6.32 -13.52 12.22
N LYS A 155 -5.82 -14.09 13.31
CA LYS A 155 -4.44 -14.58 13.45
C LYS A 155 -4.04 -15.49 12.29
N GLU A 156 -4.91 -16.42 11.92
CA GLU A 156 -4.66 -17.37 10.81
C GLU A 156 -4.54 -16.64 9.48
N LYS A 157 -5.45 -15.70 9.18
CA LYS A 157 -5.40 -14.90 7.94
C LYS A 157 -4.13 -14.04 7.84
N LEU A 158 -3.62 -13.57 8.98
CA LEU A 158 -2.37 -12.82 9.06
C LEU A 158 -1.12 -13.71 8.93
N LEU A 159 -1.23 -14.99 9.30
CA LEU A 159 -0.15 -15.98 9.17
C LEU A 159 -0.11 -16.65 7.79
N ASN A 160 -1.25 -16.75 7.08
CA ASN A 160 -1.40 -17.42 5.78
C ASN A 160 -0.74 -16.66 4.60
N TRP A 161 0.33 -15.92 4.84
CA TRP A 161 1.10 -15.27 3.80
C TRP A 161 2.42 -16.02 3.60
N HIS A 162 2.61 -16.50 2.37
CA HIS A 162 3.85 -17.11 1.91
C HIS A 162 4.54 -16.11 0.97
N PRO A 163 5.77 -15.68 1.24
CA PRO A 163 6.51 -14.80 0.34
C PRO A 163 6.80 -15.55 -0.96
N ILE A 164 6.38 -15.00 -2.11
CA ILE A 164 6.58 -15.61 -3.43
C ILE A 164 7.87 -15.07 -4.08
N VAL A 165 8.39 -13.96 -3.57
CA VAL A 165 9.52 -13.19 -4.14
C VAL A 165 10.52 -12.81 -3.05
N GLU A 166 11.80 -12.73 -3.35
CA GLU A 166 12.85 -12.31 -2.39
C GLU A 166 12.62 -10.88 -1.82
N GLN A 167 11.87 -10.06 -2.53
CA GLN A 167 11.46 -8.70 -2.11
C GLN A 167 10.33 -8.72 -1.08
N ASP A 168 9.56 -9.81 -1.06
CA ASP A 168 8.58 -10.10 -0.02
C ASP A 168 9.28 -10.61 1.25
N VAL A 169 10.58 -10.94 1.18
CA VAL A 169 11.36 -11.43 2.32
C VAL A 169 11.91 -10.24 3.09
N VAL A 170 11.39 -10.05 4.30
CA VAL A 170 11.68 -8.83 5.04
C VAL A 170 12.99 -8.96 5.85
N HIS A 171 13.94 -8.03 5.65
CA HIS A 171 15.23 -7.90 6.36
C HIS A 171 16.09 -9.17 6.43
N GLY A 172 16.28 -9.87 5.31
CA GLY A 172 17.29 -10.93 5.18
C GLY A 172 16.99 -12.20 5.96
N HIS A 173 15.76 -12.35 6.47
CA HIS A 173 15.32 -13.63 7.01
C HIS A 173 14.82 -14.48 5.86
N GLU A 174 15.73 -15.20 5.21
CA GLU A 174 15.41 -16.10 4.09
C GLU A 174 14.15 -16.93 4.43
N PRO A 175 13.21 -17.07 3.48
CA PRO A 175 12.07 -17.95 3.68
C PRO A 175 12.62 -19.34 3.99
N PRO A 176 11.95 -20.12 4.87
CA PRO A 176 12.37 -21.49 5.10
C PRO A 176 12.51 -22.17 3.74
N ALA A 177 13.71 -22.69 3.46
CA ALA A 177 13.96 -23.41 2.22
C ALA A 177 13.05 -24.64 2.23
N ASP A 178 12.07 -24.65 1.33
CA ASP A 178 11.33 -25.86 0.98
C ASP A 178 12.30 -26.95 0.49
#